data_AF-A0A7K0Y1C0-F1
#
_entry.id   AF-A0A7K0Y1C0-F1
#
_cell.length_a   1.000
_cell.length_b   1.000
_cell.length_c   1.000
_cell.angle_alpha   90.00
_cell.angle_beta   90.00
_cell.angle_gamma   90.00
#
_symmetry.space_group_name_H-M   'P 1'
#
loop_
_entity.id
_entity.type
_entity.pdbx_description
1 polymer ?
#
loop_
_entity_poly.entity_id
_entity_poly.type
_entity_poly.pdbx_seq_one_letter_code
_entity_poly.pdbx_strand_id
1 'polypeptide(L)'
;MITTYALSLTTADCNEEQRIALIDVVSDWMLLHYPLDARGPGTSVRVTRESSDDPVFRMMITESGAASTHVETLTITVVLLSGVLTFDIRILSTPTTSKVVPYTPQLVPPRIARLVRDVLTTVPTE
;
A
#
# COMPACT_ATOMS: atom_id res chain seq x y z
N MET A 1 17.44 -1.84 -6.75
CA MET A 1 16.15 -1.81 -6.05
C MET A 1 15.87 -0.36 -5.69
N ILE A 2 14.67 0.14 -5.97
CA ILE A 2 14.29 1.53 -5.71
C ILE A 2 13.01 1.52 -4.87
N THR A 3 12.99 2.29 -3.78
CA THR A 3 11.83 2.42 -2.90
C THR A 3 11.32 3.85 -2.96
N THR A 4 10.03 4.00 -3.24
CA THR A 4 9.32 5.28 -3.25
C THR A 4 8.26 5.26 -2.16
N TYR A 5 8.33 6.19 -1.21
CA TYR A 5 7.29 6.39 -0.20
C TYR A 5 6.27 7.39 -0.73
N ALA A 6 5.00 6.98 -0.79
CA ALA A 6 3.89 7.88 -1.13
C ALA A 6 3.39 8.61 0.12
N LEU A 7 3.34 7.92 1.26
CA LEU A 7 3.08 8.50 2.58
C LEU A 7 3.66 7.57 3.65
N SER A 8 4.21 8.15 4.71
CA SER A 8 4.49 7.47 5.97
C SER A 8 4.06 8.42 7.08
N LEU A 9 3.06 8.01 7.85
CA LEU A 9 2.38 8.83 8.85
C LEU A 9 2.32 8.07 10.17
N THR A 10 2.53 8.80 11.25
CA THR A 10 2.38 8.29 12.61
C THR A 10 1.55 9.28 13.40
N THR A 11 0.47 8.81 14.02
CA THR A 11 -0.46 9.61 14.81
C THR A 11 -0.58 8.99 16.20
N ALA A 12 -0.41 9.81 17.24
CA ALA A 12 -0.59 9.41 18.64
C ALA A 12 -2.06 9.44 19.06
N ASP A 13 -2.34 8.95 20.27
CA ASP A 13 -3.65 8.96 20.93
C ASP A 13 -4.79 8.38 20.08
N CYS A 14 -4.45 7.39 19.25
CA CYS A 14 -5.38 6.69 18.39
C CYS A 14 -5.94 5.42 19.03
N ASN A 15 -7.14 5.05 18.62
CA ASN A 15 -7.85 3.85 19.08
C ASN A 15 -8.12 2.86 17.94
N GLU A 16 -8.69 1.70 18.30
CA GLU A 16 -8.99 0.63 17.34
C GLU A 16 -10.06 1.04 16.32
N GLU A 17 -11.00 1.92 16.69
CA GLU A 17 -12.02 2.43 15.77
C GLU A 17 -11.39 3.23 14.61
N GLN A 18 -10.41 4.09 14.93
CA GLN A 18 -9.66 4.84 13.91
C GLN A 18 -8.81 3.92 13.04
N ARG A 19 -8.22 2.86 13.62
CA ARG A 19 -7.51 1.83 12.85
C ARG A 19 -8.46 1.13 11.87
N ILE A 20 -9.63 0.69 12.34
CA ILE A 20 -10.63 0.00 11.52
C ILE A 20 -11.08 0.92 10.38
N ALA A 21 -11.42 2.18 10.67
CA ALA A 21 -11.83 3.15 9.65
C ALA A 21 -10.77 3.31 8.55
N LEU A 22 -9.50 3.32 8.91
CA LEU A 22 -8.40 3.44 7.95
C LEU A 22 -8.20 2.14 7.15
N ILE A 23 -8.38 0.98 7.77
CA ILE A 23 -8.39 -0.32 7.08
C ILE A 23 -9.54 -0.40 6.07
N ASP A 24 -10.72 0.11 6.42
CA ASP A 24 -11.90 0.11 5.55
C ASP A 24 -11.64 0.97 4.31
N VAL A 25 -11.09 2.19 4.47
CA VAL A 25 -10.67 3.05 3.35
C VAL A 25 -9.69 2.34 2.41
N VAL A 26 -8.68 1.66 2.97
CA VAL A 26 -7.71 0.90 2.16
C VAL A 26 -8.36 -0.29 1.46
N SER A 27 -9.27 -0.98 2.13
CA SER A 27 -9.96 -2.16 1.60
C SER A 27 -10.94 -1.79 0.48
N ASP A 28 -11.70 -0.71 0.65
CA ASP A 28 -12.59 -0.16 -0.37
C ASP A 28 -11.79 0.30 -1.59
N TRP A 29 -10.69 1.02 -1.37
CA TRP A 29 -9.78 1.41 -2.44
C TRP A 29 -9.22 0.19 -3.19
N MET A 30 -8.85 -0.88 -2.48
CA MET A 30 -8.38 -2.12 -3.10
C MET A 30 -9.46 -2.76 -3.96
N LEU A 31 -10.69 -2.88 -3.46
CA LEU A 31 -11.80 -3.48 -4.20
C LEU A 31 -12.14 -2.67 -5.47
N LEU A 32 -12.06 -1.34 -5.39
CA LEU A 32 -12.29 -0.44 -6.51
C LEU A 32 -11.23 -0.59 -7.61
N HIS A 33 -9.96 -0.70 -7.23
CA HIS A 33 -8.83 -0.65 -8.19
C HIS A 33 -8.25 -2.01 -8.57
N TYR A 34 -8.42 -3.04 -7.74
CA TYR A 34 -7.90 -4.39 -7.94
C TYR A 34 -8.95 -5.48 -7.68
N PRO A 35 -10.15 -5.38 -8.30
CA PRO A 35 -11.18 -6.41 -8.15
C PRO A 35 -10.67 -7.74 -8.70
N LEU A 36 -11.02 -8.84 -8.03
CA LEU A 36 -10.45 -10.17 -8.30
C LEU A 36 -10.55 -10.56 -9.78
N ASP A 37 -11.70 -10.29 -10.40
CA ASP A 37 -12.02 -10.72 -11.76
C ASP A 37 -11.37 -9.85 -12.85
N ALA A 38 -10.84 -8.67 -12.51
CA ALA A 38 -10.20 -7.76 -13.47
C ALA A 38 -8.67 -7.74 -13.37
N ARG A 39 -8.07 -8.61 -12.54
CA ARG A 39 -6.61 -8.65 -12.38
C ARG A 39 -5.96 -9.20 -13.63
N GLY A 40 -5.08 -8.40 -14.24
CA GLY A 40 -4.29 -8.82 -15.39
C GLY A 40 -3.25 -9.88 -15.04
N PRO A 41 -2.70 -10.59 -16.05
CA PRO A 41 -1.56 -11.47 -15.86
C PRO A 41 -0.39 -10.73 -15.19
N GLY A 42 0.24 -11.36 -14.20
CA GLY A 42 1.36 -10.75 -13.48
C GLY A 42 0.96 -9.78 -12.36
N THR A 43 -0.33 -9.60 -12.09
CA THR A 43 -0.85 -8.89 -10.92
C THR A 43 -1.24 -9.87 -9.81
N SER A 44 -0.73 -9.67 -8.60
CA SER A 44 -1.15 -10.40 -7.41
C SER A 44 -1.46 -9.44 -6.27
N VAL A 45 -2.48 -9.78 -5.48
CA VAL A 45 -2.86 -9.02 -4.28
C VAL A 45 -2.89 -9.98 -3.12
N ARG A 46 -2.16 -9.64 -2.06
CA ARG A 46 -2.11 -10.39 -0.81
C ARG A 46 -2.43 -9.45 0.33
N VAL A 47 -3.49 -9.77 1.08
CA VAL A 47 -3.78 -9.14 2.36
C VAL A 47 -3.28 -10.08 3.45
N THR A 48 -2.47 -9.56 4.35
CA THR A 48 -1.94 -10.28 5.51
C THR A 48 -2.58 -9.68 6.75
N ARG A 49 -3.30 -10.54 7.47
CA ARG A 49 -3.82 -10.33 8.81
C ARG A 49 -3.59 -11.66 9.50
N GLU A 50 -2.57 -11.78 10.35
CA GLU A 50 -2.16 -13.07 10.91
C GLU A 50 -3.18 -13.61 11.94
N SER A 51 -4.03 -12.73 12.49
CA SER A 51 -5.10 -13.06 13.44
C SER A 51 -6.16 -11.96 13.50
N SER A 52 -7.35 -12.22 14.07
CA SER A 52 -8.34 -11.17 14.38
C SER A 52 -7.73 -10.03 15.20
N ASP A 53 -6.80 -10.40 16.09
CA ASP A 53 -6.14 -9.56 17.08
C ASP A 53 -4.76 -9.07 16.60
N ASP A 54 -4.41 -9.34 15.34
CA ASP A 54 -3.15 -8.85 14.77
C ASP A 54 -3.21 -7.31 14.71
N PRO A 55 -2.31 -6.59 15.41
CA PRO A 55 -2.25 -5.13 15.35
C PRO A 55 -1.83 -4.65 13.95
N VAL A 56 -1.24 -5.52 13.14
CA VAL A 56 -0.76 -5.24 11.79
C VAL A 56 -1.79 -5.66 10.75
N PHE A 57 -2.22 -4.70 9.96
CA PHE A 57 -2.84 -4.95 8.66
C PHE A 57 -1.82 -4.61 7.58
N ARG A 58 -1.57 -5.55 6.67
CA ARG A 58 -0.67 -5.30 5.53
C ARG A 58 -1.27 -5.81 4.24
N MET A 59 -1.37 -4.93 3.26
CA MET A 59 -1.73 -5.25 1.89
C MET A 59 -0.51 -5.12 0.99
N MET A 60 -0.30 -6.10 0.13
CA MET A 60 0.75 -6.11 -0.89
C MET A 60 0.13 -6.36 -2.25
N ILE A 61 0.43 -5.48 -3.20
CA ILE A 61 0.04 -5.60 -4.60
C ILE A 61 1.33 -5.67 -5.40
N THR A 62 1.52 -6.75 -6.15
CA THR A 62 2.67 -6.93 -7.03
C THR A 62 2.20 -6.89 -8.47
N GLU A 63 2.78 -6.02 -9.27
CA GLU A 63 2.46 -5.84 -10.68
C GLU A 63 3.72 -6.08 -11.51
N SER A 64 3.63 -6.99 -12.48
CA SER A 64 4.70 -7.32 -13.43
C SER A 64 4.17 -7.21 -14.85
N GLY A 65 4.45 -6.07 -15.49
CA GLY A 65 4.09 -5.88 -16.90
C GLY A 65 4.98 -6.74 -17.81
N ALA A 66 4.40 -7.36 -18.84
CA ALA A 66 5.13 -8.25 -19.76
C ALA A 66 6.34 -7.60 -20.46
N ALA A 67 6.34 -6.27 -20.61
CA ALA A 67 7.45 -5.50 -21.20
C ALA A 67 8.32 -4.78 -20.15
N SER A 68 8.04 -4.92 -18.86
CA SER A 68 8.78 -4.25 -17.80
C SER A 68 10.02 -5.04 -17.40
N THR A 69 11.14 -4.34 -17.25
CA THR A 69 12.39 -4.91 -16.67
C THR A 69 12.35 -4.94 -15.15
N HIS A 70 11.27 -4.45 -14.54
CA HIS A 70 11.06 -4.35 -13.10
C HIS A 70 9.70 -4.90 -12.70
N VAL A 71 9.65 -5.51 -11.52
CA VAL A 71 8.42 -5.81 -10.79
C VAL A 71 8.20 -4.66 -9.81
N GLU A 72 6.97 -4.15 -9.77
CA GLU A 72 6.57 -3.15 -8.79
C GLU A 72 5.74 -3.81 -7.69
N THR A 73 6.11 -3.54 -6.44
CA THR A 73 5.37 -4.01 -5.26
C THR A 73 4.92 -2.82 -4.45
N LEU A 74 3.62 -2.55 -4.48
CA LEU A 74 2.96 -1.61 -3.58
C LEU A 74 2.68 -2.32 -2.25
N THR A 75 3.16 -1.76 -1.14
CA THR A 75 2.82 -2.20 0.22
C THR A 75 2.07 -1.09 0.91
N ILE A 76 0.91 -1.41 1.48
CA ILE A 76 0.16 -0.54 2.38
C ILE A 76 0.12 -1.21 3.74
N THR A 77 0.50 -0.49 4.78
CA THR A 77 0.59 -1.00 6.15
C THR A 77 -0.20 -0.09 7.08
N VAL A 78 -1.04 -0.69 7.92
CA VAL A 78 -1.79 -0.03 9.00
C VAL A 78 -1.47 -0.76 10.30
N VAL A 79 -0.95 -0.06 11.30
CA VAL A 79 -0.55 -0.67 12.57
C VAL A 79 -1.00 0.21 13.72
N LEU A 80 -1.71 -0.36 14.70
CA LEU A 80 -1.96 0.31 15.97
C LEU A 80 -1.19 -0.42 17.07
N LEU A 81 -0.23 0.26 17.69
CA LEU A 81 0.53 -0.28 18.82
C LEU A 81 0.59 0.77 19.93
N SER A 82 0.14 0.40 21.12
CA SER A 82 0.22 1.27 22.31
C SER A 82 -0.35 2.67 22.10
N GLY A 83 -1.49 2.77 21.39
CA GLY A 83 -2.15 4.06 21.09
C GLY A 83 -1.53 4.85 19.94
N VAL A 84 -0.50 4.31 19.28
CA VAL A 84 0.16 4.96 18.14
C VAL A 84 -0.26 4.26 16.85
N LEU A 85 -1.00 4.98 16.00
CA LEU A 85 -1.41 4.52 14.68
C LEU A 85 -0.35 4.89 13.66
N THR A 86 0.19 3.90 12.97
CA THR A 86 1.14 4.07 11.87
C THR A 86 0.50 3.64 10.56
N PHE A 87 0.61 4.51 9.56
CA PHE A 87 0.17 4.26 8.20
C PHE A 87 1.33 4.46 7.22
N ASP A 88 1.59 3.48 6.36
CA ASP A 88 2.65 3.53 5.37
C ASP A 88 2.16 3.06 4.00
N ILE A 89 2.50 3.82 2.96
CA ILE A 89 2.35 3.43 1.56
C ILE A 89 3.71 3.55 0.88
N ARG A 90 4.23 2.41 0.43
CA ARG A 90 5.51 2.33 -0.29
C ARG A 90 5.38 1.53 -1.57
N ILE A 91 6.12 1.96 -2.59
CA ILE A 91 6.24 1.27 -3.88
C ILE A 91 7.69 0.84 -4.02
N LEU A 92 7.91 -0.46 -4.24
CA LEU A 92 9.22 -1.06 -4.43
C LEU A 92 9.38 -1.50 -5.88
N SER A 93 10.33 -0.92 -6.60
CA SER A 93 10.71 -1.36 -7.94
C SER A 93 11.94 -2.27 -7.86
N THR A 94 11.75 -3.55 -8.22
CA THR A 94 12.79 -4.59 -8.18
C THR A 94 13.14 -5.03 -9.60
N PRO A 95 14.42 -4.93 -10.02
CA PRO A 95 14.84 -5.44 -11.32
C PRO A 95 14.59 -6.94 -11.46
N THR A 96 14.09 -7.39 -12.60
CA THR A 96 13.85 -8.82 -12.91
C THR A 96 14.95 -9.42 -13.78
N THR A 97 15.88 -8.59 -14.25
CA THR A 97 16.98 -8.99 -15.13
C THR A 97 18.33 -8.59 -14.54
N SER A 98 19.36 -9.37 -14.86
CA SER A 98 20.76 -9.06 -14.54
C SER A 98 21.40 -8.05 -15.49
N LYS A 99 20.70 -7.66 -16.57
CA LYS A 99 21.17 -6.64 -17.52
C LYS A 99 21.01 -5.25 -16.92
N VAL A 100 22.01 -4.40 -17.12
CA VAL A 100 21.91 -2.97 -16.81
C VAL A 100 21.02 -2.32 -17.85
N VAL A 101 19.79 -1.97 -17.45
CA VAL A 101 18.82 -1.27 -18.30
C VAL A 101 18.47 0.06 -17.61
N PRO A 102 18.58 1.21 -18.29
CA PRO A 102 18.07 2.47 -17.76
C PRO A 102 16.60 2.32 -17.37
N TYR A 103 16.27 2.68 -16.13
CA TYR A 103 14.92 2.60 -15.61
C TYR A 103 14.60 3.88 -14.86
N THR A 104 13.49 4.50 -15.25
CA THR A 104 12.92 5.63 -14.54
C THR A 104 11.72 5.09 -13.76
N PRO A 105 11.76 5.11 -12.41
CA PRO A 105 10.62 4.74 -11.59
C PRO A 105 9.40 5.59 -11.98
N GLN A 106 8.22 4.97 -11.97
CA GLN A 106 7.00 5.76 -12.15
C GLN A 106 6.81 6.70 -10.96
N LEU A 107 6.32 7.91 -11.24
CA LEU A 107 5.77 8.79 -10.22
C LEU A 107 4.62 8.07 -9.50
N VAL A 108 4.36 8.46 -8.25
CA VAL A 108 3.24 7.93 -7.46
C VAL A 108 1.95 8.01 -8.30
N PRO A 109 1.31 6.87 -8.62
CA PRO A 109 0.16 6.87 -9.51
C PRO A 109 -1.00 7.71 -8.94
N PRO A 110 -1.83 8.36 -9.79
CA PRO A 110 -2.93 9.20 -9.31
C PRO A 110 -3.91 8.48 -8.37
N ARG A 111 -4.12 7.17 -8.56
CA ARG A 111 -4.94 6.34 -7.64
C ARG A 111 -4.37 6.27 -6.23
N ILE A 112 -3.04 6.27 -6.09
CA ILE A 112 -2.35 6.27 -4.80
C ILE A 112 -2.41 7.66 -4.16
N ALA A 113 -2.24 8.72 -4.96
CA ALA A 113 -2.39 10.09 -4.46
C ALA A 113 -3.80 10.35 -3.90
N ARG A 114 -4.84 9.78 -4.53
CA ARG A 114 -6.21 9.83 -3.99
C ARG A 114 -6.35 9.06 -2.68
N LEU A 115 -5.81 7.85 -2.60
CA LEU A 115 -5.79 7.09 -1.34
C LEU A 115 -5.10 7.87 -0.21
N VAL A 116 -3.95 8.49 -0.48
CA VAL A 116 -3.24 9.34 0.48
C VAL A 116 -4.15 10.45 1.01
N ARG A 117 -4.82 11.17 0.10
CA ARG A 117 -5.77 12.22 0.49
C ARG A 117 -6.90 11.68 1.35
N ASP A 118 -7.52 10.58 0.92
CA ASP A 118 -8.67 10.01 1.62
C ASP A 118 -8.26 9.56 3.04
N VAL A 119 -7.11 8.92 3.19
CA VAL A 119 -6.53 8.55 4.50
C VAL A 119 -6.27 9.77 5.39
N LEU A 120 -5.69 10.84 4.86
CA LEU A 120 -5.43 12.08 5.61
C LEU A 120 -6.73 12.76 6.10
N THR A 121 -7.88 12.46 5.47
CA THR A 121 -9.18 12.94 5.94
C THR A 121 -9.87 12.01 6.94
N THR A 122 -9.44 10.75 7.03
CA THR A 122 -10.07 9.73 7.89
C THR A 122 -9.59 9.80 9.33
N VAL A 123 -8.30 10.08 9.55
CA VAL A 123 -7.72 10.16 10.89
C VAL A 123 -7.27 11.61 11.13
N PRO A 124 -7.72 12.26 12.22
CA PRO A 124 -7.23 13.59 12.55
C PRO A 124 -5.72 13.54 12.70
N THR A 125 -5.04 14.34 11.90
CA THR A 125 -3.61 14.63 12.06
C THR A 125 -3.53 15.88 12.92
N GLU A 126 -2.89 15.78 14.09
CA GLU A 126 -2.54 16.97 14.88
C GLU A 126 -1.46 17.80 14.18
#